data_AF-A0A2N3ANM3-F1
#
_entry.id   AF-A0A2N3ANM3-F1
#
_cell.length_a   1.000
_cell.length_b   1.000
_cell.length_c   1.000
_cell.angle_alpha   90.00
_cell.angle_beta   90.00
_cell.angle_gamma   90.00
#
_symmetry.space_group_name_H-M   'P 1'
#
loop_
_entity.id
_entity.type
_entity.pdbx_description
1 polymer ?
#
loop_
_entity_poly.entity_id
_entity_poly.type
_entity_poly.pdbx_seq_one_letter_code
_entity_poly.pdbx_strand_id
1 'polypeptide(L)'
;MINHDLEIKNITTTSGKEYCLNKLLFGEYQYMDRYYQFSYIPSELNGCTHIKTHGNDKLISESDICLSFEVNYPVEVYVIYADKFPVIPKWLYEYERTRYNITRQDSRSDNLKGYFSLYRKYFPKGIISLYGCSPDELLAEEWYVKSGGRNYCMYTIAILKHV
;
A
#
# COMPACT_ATOMS: atom_id res chain seq x y z
N MET A 1 -14.33 -0.45 25.68
CA MET A 1 -13.27 0.59 25.67
C MET A 1 -13.26 1.19 24.28
N ILE A 2 -13.66 2.46 24.16
CA ILE A 2 -13.77 3.13 22.86
C ILE A 2 -12.37 3.68 22.55
N ASN A 3 -11.66 3.07 21.59
CA ASN A 3 -10.31 3.50 21.21
C ASN A 3 -10.45 4.56 20.10
N HIS A 4 -10.61 5.82 20.51
CA HIS A 4 -10.83 6.95 19.59
C HIS A 4 -9.53 7.61 19.08
N ASP A 5 -8.34 7.09 19.43
CA ASP A 5 -7.17 7.98 19.50
C ASP A 5 -6.17 7.91 18.34
N LEU A 6 -6.25 6.95 17.40
CA LEU A 6 -5.30 6.95 16.27
C LEU A 6 -5.73 7.95 15.20
N GLU A 7 -5.01 9.06 15.11
CA GLU A 7 -5.14 10.06 14.06
C GLU A 7 -4.06 9.85 13.00
N ILE A 8 -4.48 9.89 11.73
CA ILE A 8 -3.60 9.99 10.57
C ILE A 8 -3.99 11.27 9.84
N LYS A 9 -3.02 12.17 9.64
CA LYS A 9 -3.26 13.48 9.06
C LYS A 9 -2.10 13.93 8.19
N ASN A 10 -2.25 15.11 7.57
CA ASN A 10 -1.21 15.74 6.77
C ASN A 10 -0.67 14.80 5.66
N ILE A 11 -1.58 14.03 5.04
CA ILE A 11 -1.21 13.15 3.94
C ILE A 11 -0.79 14.02 2.76
N THR A 12 0.46 13.88 2.35
CA THR A 12 1.06 14.58 1.21
C THR A 12 1.59 13.55 0.23
N THR A 13 1.53 13.86 -1.06
CA THR A 13 1.99 12.97 -2.13
C THR A 13 2.87 13.74 -3.10
N THR A 14 3.90 13.09 -3.63
CA THR A 14 4.79 13.71 -4.63
C THR A 14 4.09 13.92 -5.97
N SER A 15 3.07 13.12 -6.27
CA SER A 15 2.24 13.28 -7.47
C SER A 15 1.26 14.46 -7.40
N GLY A 16 1.08 15.06 -6.22
CA GLY A 16 0.06 16.09 -5.97
C GLY A 16 -1.38 15.55 -5.92
N LYS A 17 -1.58 14.23 -6.01
CA LYS A 17 -2.91 13.59 -5.97
C LYS A 17 -3.35 13.37 -4.53
N GLU A 18 -4.64 13.56 -4.28
CA GLU A 18 -5.21 13.35 -2.95
C GLU A 18 -5.35 11.85 -2.64
N TYR A 19 -4.81 11.45 -1.48
CA TYR A 19 -5.00 10.13 -0.90
C TYR A 19 -5.91 10.28 0.32
N CYS A 20 -6.87 9.37 0.49
CA CYS A 20 -7.86 9.46 1.56
C CYS A 20 -7.81 8.23 2.48
N LEU A 21 -8.25 8.43 3.72
CA LEU A 21 -8.47 7.34 4.67
C LEU A 21 -9.74 6.56 4.32
N ASN A 22 -9.70 5.27 4.56
CA ASN A 22 -10.83 4.37 4.55
C ASN A 22 -10.65 3.26 5.58
N LYS A 23 -11.61 2.33 5.67
CA LYS A 23 -11.45 1.08 6.41
C LYS A 23 -10.97 -0.03 5.48
N LEU A 24 -10.11 -0.91 6.01
CA LEU A 24 -9.76 -2.15 5.33
C LEU A 24 -10.85 -3.20 5.61
N LEU A 25 -11.86 -3.27 4.75
CA LEU A 25 -12.99 -4.19 4.87
C LEU A 25 -13.32 -4.83 3.52
N PHE A 26 -14.00 -5.98 3.56
CA PHE A 26 -14.52 -6.61 2.36
C PHE A 26 -15.40 -5.63 1.59
N GLY A 27 -15.21 -5.55 0.27
CA GLY A 27 -15.98 -4.66 -0.61
C GLY A 27 -15.52 -3.20 -0.60
N GLU A 28 -14.65 -2.78 0.31
CA GLU A 28 -14.09 -1.43 0.28
C GLU A 28 -13.09 -1.23 -0.85
N TYR A 29 -13.05 -0.01 -1.39
CA TYR A 29 -12.16 0.31 -2.51
C TYR A 29 -10.71 0.42 -2.07
N GLN A 30 -9.83 -0.26 -2.82
CA GLN A 30 -8.38 -0.19 -2.66
C GLN A 30 -7.84 1.19 -3.07
N TYR A 31 -8.28 1.73 -4.21
CA TYR A 31 -7.70 2.96 -4.78
C TYR A 31 -8.70 4.12 -4.84
N MET A 32 -8.17 5.33 -4.99
CA MET A 32 -8.95 6.55 -5.24
C MET A 32 -9.47 6.64 -6.67
N ASP A 33 -8.77 6.05 -7.63
CA ASP A 33 -8.99 6.22 -9.07
C ASP A 33 -9.39 4.93 -9.78
N ARG A 34 -9.73 3.88 -9.03
CA ARG A 34 -10.17 2.58 -9.55
C ARG A 34 -11.21 1.97 -8.62
N TYR A 35 -12.18 1.28 -9.19
CA TYR A 35 -13.22 0.54 -8.46
C TYR A 35 -12.77 -0.87 -8.02
N TYR A 36 -11.49 -1.06 -7.73
CA TYR A 36 -10.96 -2.34 -7.27
C TYR A 36 -11.29 -2.53 -5.79
N GLN A 37 -11.98 -3.62 -5.46
CA GLN A 37 -12.49 -3.89 -4.11
C GLN A 37 -11.74 -5.05 -3.46
N PHE A 38 -11.51 -4.95 -2.14
CA PHE A 38 -10.96 -6.04 -1.35
C PHE A 38 -11.93 -7.22 -1.26
N SER A 39 -11.37 -8.42 -1.21
CA SER A 39 -12.10 -9.67 -1.00
C SER A 39 -11.64 -10.31 0.31
N TYR A 40 -10.55 -11.08 0.31
CA TYR A 40 -10.04 -11.66 1.56
C TYR A 40 -9.17 -10.64 2.32
N ILE A 41 -9.46 -10.48 3.61
CA ILE A 41 -8.68 -9.69 4.57
C ILE A 41 -8.44 -10.54 5.82
N PRO A 42 -7.19 -10.65 6.31
CA PRO A 42 -6.89 -11.31 7.59
C PRO A 42 -7.64 -10.66 8.76
N SER A 43 -8.09 -11.48 9.72
CA SER A 43 -8.85 -11.01 10.89
C SER A 43 -8.17 -9.90 11.67
N GLU A 44 -6.84 -9.95 11.77
CA GLU A 44 -5.97 -9.02 12.50
C GLU A 44 -5.98 -7.61 11.89
N LEU A 45 -6.29 -7.51 10.60
CA LEU A 45 -6.32 -6.25 9.85
C LEU A 45 -7.74 -5.82 9.48
N ASN A 46 -8.75 -6.65 9.75
CA ASN A 46 -10.13 -6.36 9.39
C ASN A 46 -10.65 -5.14 10.17
N GLY A 47 -11.03 -4.09 9.43
CA GLY A 47 -11.55 -2.84 9.98
C GLY A 47 -10.48 -1.84 10.45
N CYS A 48 -9.19 -2.13 10.24
CA CYS A 48 -8.13 -1.15 10.51
C CYS A 48 -8.21 0.04 9.53
N THR A 49 -7.44 1.09 9.81
CA THR A 49 -7.37 2.24 8.90
C THR A 49 -6.52 1.90 7.68
N HIS A 50 -7.01 2.25 6.50
CA HIS A 50 -6.36 2.05 5.21
C HIS A 50 -6.20 3.39 4.51
N ILE A 51 -5.04 3.66 3.92
CA ILE A 51 -4.87 4.81 3.02
C ILE A 51 -5.10 4.34 1.59
N LYS A 52 -6.18 4.84 0.97
CA LYS A 52 -6.47 4.67 -0.44
C LYS A 52 -5.48 5.48 -1.25
N THR A 53 -4.58 4.80 -1.93
CA THR A 53 -3.62 5.42 -2.85
C THR A 53 -4.25 5.65 -4.22
N HIS A 54 -3.57 6.41 -5.07
CA HIS A 54 -3.97 6.55 -6.46
C HIS A 54 -3.23 5.50 -7.30
N GLY A 55 -3.97 4.61 -7.95
CA GLY A 55 -3.42 3.52 -8.76
C GLY A 55 -2.49 3.99 -9.89
N ASN A 56 -2.71 5.18 -10.43
CA ASN A 56 -1.82 5.82 -11.41
C ASN A 56 -0.44 6.25 -10.87
N ASP A 57 -0.21 6.25 -9.55
CA ASP A 57 1.10 6.58 -8.97
C ASP A 57 2.06 5.38 -8.97
N LYS A 58 1.65 4.26 -9.57
CA LYS A 58 2.42 3.01 -9.63
C LYS A 58 3.82 3.15 -10.25
N LEU A 59 4.09 4.21 -11.02
CA LEU A 59 5.38 4.43 -11.68
C LEU A 59 6.36 5.29 -10.87
N ILE A 60 5.98 5.78 -9.68
CA ILE A 60 6.92 6.50 -8.81
C ILE A 60 8.08 5.55 -8.45
N SER A 61 9.30 6.03 -8.64
CA SER A 61 10.54 5.27 -8.37
C SER A 61 10.66 4.91 -6.90
N GLU A 62 11.21 3.73 -6.64
CA GLU A 62 11.63 3.30 -5.32
C GLU A 62 12.61 4.25 -4.62
N SER A 63 13.27 5.14 -5.36
CA SER A 63 14.19 6.16 -4.85
C SER A 63 13.50 7.47 -4.47
N ASP A 64 12.25 7.68 -4.92
CA ASP A 64 11.48 8.89 -4.64
C ASP A 64 10.46 8.65 -3.51
N ILE A 65 10.26 9.67 -2.67
CA ILE A 65 9.14 9.66 -1.72
C ILE A 65 7.85 9.62 -2.56
N CYS A 66 6.94 8.72 -2.22
CA CYS A 66 5.61 8.64 -2.83
C CYS A 66 4.58 9.38 -2.00
N LEU A 67 4.54 9.09 -0.69
CA LEU A 67 3.66 9.76 0.26
C LEU A 67 4.33 9.97 1.61
N SER A 68 3.83 10.96 2.34
CA SER A 68 4.15 11.19 3.75
C SER A 68 2.89 11.52 4.54
N PHE A 69 2.82 11.09 5.79
CA PHE A 69 1.70 11.36 6.69
C PHE A 69 2.16 11.39 8.15
N GLU A 70 1.37 12.02 9.01
CA GLU A 70 1.64 12.12 10.44
C GLU A 70 0.72 11.19 11.23
N VAL A 71 1.29 10.48 12.20
CA VAL A 71 0.56 9.67 13.18
C VAL A 71 0.80 10.20 14.59
N ASN A 72 -0.24 10.17 15.43
CA ASN A 72 -0.18 10.63 16.82
C ASN A 72 0.16 9.53 17.86
N TYR A 73 0.28 8.27 17.43
CA TYR A 73 0.72 7.12 18.23
C TYR A 73 1.80 6.33 17.49
N PRO A 74 2.58 5.50 18.20
CA PRO A 74 3.31 4.42 17.56
C PRO A 74 2.36 3.49 16.79
N VAL A 75 2.78 3.05 15.61
CA VAL A 75 1.96 2.24 14.69
C VAL A 75 2.76 1.12 14.05
N GLU A 76 2.05 0.09 13.62
CA GLU A 76 2.54 -0.85 12.62
C GLU A 76 1.94 -0.46 11.25
N VAL A 77 2.82 -0.22 10.27
CA VAL A 77 2.42 0.02 8.89
C VAL A 77 2.60 -1.26 8.10
N TYR A 78 1.51 -1.69 7.46
CA TYR A 78 1.46 -2.83 6.56
C TYR A 78 1.34 -2.34 5.12
N VAL A 79 2.38 -2.59 4.32
CA VAL A 79 2.36 -2.35 2.88
C VAL A 79 1.73 -3.55 2.19
N ILE A 80 0.61 -3.30 1.51
CA ILE A 80 -0.15 -4.26 0.71
C ILE A 80 0.43 -4.22 -0.71
N TYR A 81 1.44 -5.06 -0.96
CA TYR A 81 2.25 -5.03 -2.19
C TYR A 81 1.87 -6.19 -3.12
N ALA A 82 1.75 -5.94 -4.42
CA ALA A 82 1.23 -6.93 -5.35
C ALA A 82 2.27 -8.02 -5.67
N ASP A 83 1.86 -9.29 -5.56
CA ASP A 83 2.72 -10.47 -5.79
C ASP A 83 3.14 -10.65 -7.25
N LYS A 84 2.55 -9.85 -8.14
CA LYS A 84 2.83 -9.87 -9.57
C LYS A 84 4.16 -9.21 -9.95
N PHE A 85 4.75 -8.42 -9.05
CA PHE A 85 6.07 -7.83 -9.29
C PHE A 85 7.15 -8.91 -9.21
N PRO A 86 8.01 -9.05 -10.24
CA PRO A 86 9.09 -10.03 -10.23
C PRO A 86 10.20 -9.70 -9.23
N VAL A 87 10.34 -8.41 -8.87
CA VAL A 87 11.27 -7.89 -7.87
C VAL A 87 10.54 -6.84 -7.04
N ILE A 88 10.86 -6.75 -5.75
CA ILE A 88 10.28 -5.74 -4.86
C ILE A 88 11.21 -4.52 -4.71
N PRO A 89 10.67 -3.34 -4.35
CA PRO A 89 11.49 -2.16 -4.12
C PRO A 89 12.49 -2.38 -2.98
N LYS A 90 13.69 -1.83 -3.11
CA LYS A 90 14.79 -2.00 -2.16
C LYS A 90 14.40 -1.58 -0.74
N TRP A 91 13.65 -0.48 -0.60
CA TRP A 91 13.18 -0.01 0.70
C TRP A 91 12.25 -1.00 1.40
N LEU A 92 11.57 -1.89 0.66
CA LEU A 92 10.67 -2.89 1.21
C LEU A 92 11.41 -4.05 1.87
N TYR A 93 12.71 -4.24 1.60
CA TYR A 93 13.55 -5.21 2.32
C TYR A 93 13.75 -4.85 3.80
N GLU A 94 13.54 -3.59 4.17
CA GLU A 94 13.57 -3.16 5.58
C GLU A 94 12.28 -3.51 6.34
N TYR A 95 11.29 -4.06 5.64
CA TYR A 95 10.02 -4.48 6.22
C TYR A 95 10.01 -6.00 6.38
N GLU A 96 9.41 -6.47 7.46
CA GLU A 96 9.20 -7.90 7.65
C GLU A 96 8.09 -8.40 6.72
N ARG A 97 8.40 -9.34 5.83
CA ARG A 97 7.38 -10.10 5.10
C ARG A 97 6.61 -10.95 6.11
N THR A 98 5.33 -10.64 6.29
CA THR A 98 4.44 -11.35 7.23
C THR A 98 4.00 -12.71 6.65
N ARG A 99 3.13 -13.45 7.33
CA ARG A 99 2.42 -14.62 6.74
C ARG A 99 1.08 -14.24 6.10
N TYR A 100 0.68 -12.97 6.21
CA TYR A 100 -0.62 -12.50 5.74
C TYR A 100 -0.60 -12.19 4.25
N ASN A 101 -1.77 -12.37 3.64
CA ASN A 101 -2.06 -11.97 2.27
C ASN A 101 -3.43 -11.29 2.24
N ILE A 102 -3.63 -10.39 1.29
CA ILE A 102 -4.92 -9.80 0.95
C ILE A 102 -5.24 -10.11 -0.50
N THR A 103 -6.51 -10.31 -0.81
CA THR A 103 -6.97 -10.48 -2.20
C THR A 103 -8.00 -9.43 -2.58
N ARG A 104 -8.22 -9.30 -3.89
CA ARG A 104 -9.30 -8.51 -4.46
C ARG A 104 -10.42 -9.39 -5.01
N GLN A 105 -11.56 -8.78 -5.28
CA GLN A 105 -12.68 -9.47 -5.93
C GLN A 105 -12.36 -9.85 -7.39
N ASP A 106 -11.48 -9.10 -8.05
CA ASP A 106 -11.06 -9.36 -9.43
C ASP A 106 -9.82 -10.27 -9.52
N SER A 107 -9.49 -10.96 -8.43
CA SER A 107 -8.31 -11.80 -8.33
C SER A 107 -8.35 -12.97 -9.28
N ARG A 108 -7.19 -13.29 -9.86
CA ARG A 108 -7.01 -14.48 -10.70
C ARG A 108 -5.71 -15.19 -10.33
N SER A 109 -5.83 -16.45 -9.91
CA SER A 109 -4.69 -17.25 -9.46
C SER A 109 -3.73 -17.61 -10.59
N ASP A 110 -4.23 -17.69 -11.84
CA ASP A 110 -3.44 -18.02 -13.03
C ASP A 110 -2.32 -17.02 -13.35
N ASN A 111 -2.44 -15.77 -12.89
CA ASN A 111 -1.48 -14.71 -13.19
C ASN A 111 -1.22 -13.75 -12.01
N LEU A 112 -1.56 -14.19 -10.79
CA LEU A 112 -1.42 -13.46 -9.52
C LEU A 112 -2.09 -12.06 -9.52
N LYS A 113 -3.01 -11.78 -10.45
CA LYS A 113 -3.76 -10.53 -10.44
C LYS A 113 -4.53 -10.44 -9.13
N GLY A 114 -4.40 -9.32 -8.45
CA GLY A 114 -5.14 -9.05 -7.22
C GLY A 114 -4.68 -9.86 -6.00
N TYR A 115 -3.49 -10.48 -6.03
CA TYR A 115 -2.87 -11.09 -4.84
C TYR A 115 -1.81 -10.16 -4.27
N PHE A 116 -1.82 -9.99 -2.96
CA PHE A 116 -0.94 -9.06 -2.27
C PHE A 116 -0.32 -9.68 -1.02
N SER A 117 1.00 -9.69 -0.99
CA SER A 117 1.82 -9.93 0.18
C SER A 117 1.83 -8.70 1.10
N LEU A 118 1.84 -8.95 2.40
CA LEU A 118 1.90 -7.88 3.40
C LEU A 118 3.29 -7.80 4.04
N TYR A 119 3.84 -6.60 4.01
CA TYR A 119 5.14 -6.24 4.57
C TYR A 119 4.95 -5.25 5.71
N ARG A 120 5.49 -5.53 6.88
CA ARG A 120 5.23 -4.78 8.12
C ARG A 120 6.49 -4.07 8.61
N LYS A 121 6.33 -2.85 9.10
CA LYS A 121 7.36 -2.14 9.87
C LYS A 121 6.73 -1.30 10.98
N TYR A 122 7.38 -1.28 12.13
CA TYR A 122 7.02 -0.43 13.25
C TYR A 122 7.52 0.99 13.03
N PHE A 123 6.69 1.96 13.38
CA PHE A 123 7.05 3.38 13.39
C PHE A 123 6.67 4.02 14.73
N PRO A 124 7.54 4.84 15.33
CA PRO A 124 7.14 5.69 16.45
C PRO A 124 6.13 6.75 15.98
N LYS A 125 5.50 7.42 16.96
CA LYS A 125 4.73 8.64 16.71
C LYS A 125 5.55 9.63 15.89
N GLY A 126 4.94 10.26 14.89
CA GLY A 126 5.58 11.30 14.08
C GLY A 126 5.23 11.20 12.60
N ILE A 127 6.14 11.70 11.78
CA ILE A 127 6.00 11.69 10.32
C ILE A 127 6.55 10.37 9.77
N ILE A 128 5.78 9.72 8.92
CA ILE A 128 6.13 8.49 8.21
C ILE A 128 6.15 8.82 6.71
N SER A 129 7.24 8.47 6.04
CA SER A 129 7.37 8.60 4.58
C SER A 129 7.58 7.23 3.95
N LEU A 130 6.85 6.98 2.86
CA LEU A 130 6.97 5.77 2.06
C LEU A 130 7.39 6.13 0.64
N TYR A 131 8.21 5.28 0.06
CA TYR A 131 8.81 5.48 -1.25
C TYR A 131 7.96 4.86 -2.37
N GLY A 132 8.30 5.13 -3.62
CA GLY A 132 7.59 4.59 -4.78
C GLY A 132 7.60 3.07 -4.86
N CYS A 133 6.60 2.52 -5.55
CA CYS A 133 6.41 1.07 -5.64
C CYS A 133 7.13 0.43 -6.84
N SER A 134 7.70 1.23 -7.74
CA SER A 134 8.41 0.74 -8.93
C SER A 134 9.89 0.56 -8.64
N PRO A 135 10.41 -0.67 -8.67
CA PRO A 135 11.84 -0.93 -8.61
C PRO A 135 12.57 -0.27 -9.78
N ASP A 136 13.79 0.23 -9.54
CA ASP A 136 14.59 0.88 -10.59
C ASP A 136 14.88 -0.08 -11.75
N GLU A 137 15.03 -1.37 -11.46
CA GLU A 137 15.19 -2.44 -12.46
C GLU A 137 14.01 -2.51 -13.43
N LEU A 138 12.77 -2.38 -12.94
CA LEU A 138 11.59 -2.34 -13.81
C LEU A 138 11.47 -1.00 -14.54
N LEU A 139 11.88 0.10 -13.92
CA LEU A 139 11.88 1.42 -14.59
C LEU A 139 12.93 1.53 -15.70
N ALA A 140 13.98 0.73 -15.66
CA ALA A 140 14.95 0.61 -16.75
C ALA A 140 14.37 -0.14 -17.97
N GLU A 141 13.28 -0.89 -17.80
CA GLU A 141 12.63 -1.65 -18.86
C GLU A 141 11.67 -0.80 -19.70
N GLU A 142 11.99 -0.63 -20.98
CA GLU A 142 11.22 0.23 -21.88
C GLU A 142 9.75 -0.21 -21.99
N TRP A 143 9.47 -1.52 -22.00
CA TRP A 143 8.11 -2.05 -22.09
C TRP A 143 7.28 -1.71 -20.84
N TYR A 144 7.91 -1.65 -19.66
CA TYR A 144 7.23 -1.33 -18.41
C TYR A 144 6.82 0.14 -18.41
N VAL A 145 7.76 1.04 -18.73
CA VAL A 145 7.53 2.49 -18.79
C VAL A 145 6.53 2.86 -19.88
N LYS A 146 6.71 2.38 -21.12
CA LYS A 146 5.79 2.67 -22.25
C LYS A 146 4.37 2.19 -21.99
N SER A 147 4.21 1.10 -21.25
CA SER A 147 2.88 0.58 -20.90
C SER A 147 2.19 1.36 -19.77
N GLY A 148 2.88 2.29 -19.11
CA GLY A 148 2.37 2.93 -17.90
C GLY A 148 2.33 1.98 -16.70
N GLY A 149 3.20 0.96 -16.68
CA GLY A 149 3.16 -0.14 -15.71
C GLY A 149 1.86 -0.95 -15.81
N ARG A 150 1.32 -1.14 -17.01
CA ARG A 150 0.08 -1.90 -17.22
C ARG A 150 0.25 -3.31 -16.66
N ASN A 151 -0.78 -3.79 -15.97
CA ASN A 151 -0.80 -5.05 -15.21
C ASN A 151 -0.09 -5.02 -13.85
N TYR A 152 0.55 -3.92 -13.47
CA TYR A 152 1.13 -3.72 -12.15
C TYR A 152 0.27 -2.76 -11.31
N CYS A 153 0.39 -2.89 -10.00
CA CYS A 153 -0.46 -2.22 -9.03
C CYS A 153 0.37 -1.29 -8.15
N MET A 154 -0.16 -0.09 -7.90
CA MET A 154 0.34 0.74 -6.80
C MET A 154 0.09 0.00 -5.48
N TYR A 155 0.97 0.08 -4.49
CA TYR A 155 0.65 -0.48 -3.18
C TYR A 155 -0.45 0.35 -2.51
N THR A 156 -1.11 -0.25 -1.52
CA THR A 156 -1.86 0.50 -0.51
C THR A 156 -1.33 0.16 0.87
N ILE A 157 -1.73 0.91 1.90
CA ILE A 157 -1.24 0.68 3.25
C ILE A 157 -2.36 0.55 4.26
N ALA A 158 -2.20 -0.41 5.16
CA ALA A 158 -3.00 -0.57 6.36
C ALA A 158 -2.19 -0.15 7.59
N ILE A 159 -2.84 0.50 8.54
CA ILE A 159 -2.19 1.09 9.72
C ILE A 159 -2.92 0.59 10.97
N LEU A 160 -2.15 -0.04 11.86
CA LEU A 160 -2.60 -0.48 13.17
C LEU A 160 -1.90 0.34 14.26
N LYS A 161 -2.67 0.76 15.27
CA LYS A 161 -2.10 1.34 16.50
C LYS A 161 -1.27 0.27 17.19
N HIS A 162 -0.02 0.57 17.51
CA HIS A 162 0.82 -0.30 18.32
C HIS A 162 0.41 -0.15 19.79
N VAL A 163 0.32 -1.27 20.52
CA VAL A 163 -0.20 -1.33 21.90
C VAL A 163 0.95 -1.57 22.87
#